data_AF-A0A352KE50-F1
#
_entry.id   AF-A0A352KE50-F1
#
_cell.length_a   1.000
_cell.length_b   1.000
_cell.length_c   1.000
_cell.angle_alpha   90.00
_cell.angle_beta   90.00
_cell.angle_gamma   90.00
#
_symmetry.space_group_name_H-M   'P 1'
#
loop_
_entity.id
_entity.type
_entity.pdbx_description
1 polymer ?
#
loop_
_entity_poly.entity_id
_entity_poly.type
_entity_poly.pdbx_seq_one_letter_code
_entity_poly.pdbx_strand_id
1 'polypeptide(L)' 'IEINAALSSDSGRGSGSGINDIEAGLRLRYELHRKFAPYLGINWERKLGETADLATKASEKKAHLSLLGGINFWF' A
#
# COMPACT_ATOMS: atom_id res chain seq x y z
N ILE A 1 9.42 -0.18 -1.50
CA ILE A 1 8.90 -1.49 -1.92
C ILE A 1 9.07 -2.40 -0.73
N GLU A 2 8.01 -3.06 -0.33
CA GLU A 2 7.95 -3.94 0.82
C GLU A 2 7.29 -5.26 0.40
N ILE A 3 7.76 -6.37 0.97
CA ILE A 3 7.24 -7.71 0.70
C ILE A 3 6.97 -8.34 2.06
N ASN A 4 5.74 -8.76 2.28
CA ASN A 4 5.34 -9.42 3.53
C ASN A 4 5.16 -10.93 3.31
N ALA A 5 5.69 -11.71 4.25
CA ALA A 5 5.56 -13.16 4.25
C ALA A 5 5.25 -13.67 5.66
N ALA A 6 4.33 -14.63 5.78
CA ALA A 6 4.03 -15.32 7.02
C ALA A 6 4.44 -16.80 6.94
N LEU A 7 4.94 -17.34 8.05
CA LEU A 7 5.32 -18.75 8.18
C LEU A 7 4.12 -19.65 8.53
N SER A 8 2.99 -19.08 8.90
CA SER A 8 1.78 -19.80 9.29
C SER A 8 0.56 -18.97 8.91
N SER A 9 -0.51 -19.62 8.46
CA SER A 9 -1.76 -18.94 8.11
C SER A 9 -2.51 -18.52 9.38
N ASP A 10 -2.86 -17.24 9.46
CA ASP A 10 -3.70 -16.68 10.50
C ASP A 10 -4.99 -16.14 9.85
N SER A 11 -6.00 -17.01 9.83
CA SER A 11 -7.33 -16.70 9.30
C SER A 11 -8.05 -15.62 10.11
N GLY A 12 -7.67 -15.40 11.38
CA GLY A 12 -8.20 -14.31 12.21
C GLY A 12 -7.72 -12.93 11.75
N ARG A 13 -6.56 -12.86 11.08
CA ARG A 13 -6.01 -11.64 10.45
C ARG A 13 -6.19 -11.60 8.94
N GLY A 14 -6.86 -12.60 8.35
CA GLY A 14 -7.06 -12.72 6.91
C GLY A 14 -5.75 -12.92 6.12
N SER A 15 -4.68 -13.42 6.76
CA SER A 15 -3.36 -13.61 6.17
C SER A 15 -3.05 -15.10 6.04
N GLY A 16 -2.80 -15.56 4.81
CA GLY A 16 -2.42 -16.93 4.50
C GLY A 16 -0.97 -17.26 4.85
N SER A 17 -0.53 -18.48 4.56
CA SER A 17 0.88 -18.86 4.72
C SER A 17 1.66 -18.55 3.44
N GLY A 18 2.92 -18.12 3.57
CA GLY A 18 3.81 -17.76 2.46
C GLY A 18 3.87 -16.26 2.19
N ILE A 19 4.20 -15.87 0.95
CA ILE A 19 4.19 -14.46 0.53
C ILE A 19 2.74 -14.01 0.43
N ASN A 20 2.37 -13.06 1.29
CA ASN A 20 0.98 -12.69 1.50
C ASN A 20 0.60 -11.41 0.77
N ASP A 21 1.52 -10.47 0.66
CA ASP A 21 1.30 -9.21 -0.02
C ASP A 21 2.61 -8.55 -0.45
N ILE A 22 2.50 -7.66 -1.43
CA ILE A 22 3.57 -6.79 -1.92
C ILE A 22 3.05 -5.36 -1.93
N GLU A 23 3.87 -4.44 -1.42
CA GLU A 23 3.61 -3.01 -1.44
C GLU A 23 4.69 -2.26 -2.23
N ALA A 24 4.26 -1.33 -3.09
CA ALA A 24 5.12 -0.39 -3.78
C ALA A 24 4.61 1.04 -3.57
N GLY A 25 5.41 1.85 -2.86
CA GLY A 25 5.16 3.27 -2.67
C GLY A 25 6.13 4.15 -3.47
N LEU A 26 5.61 5.19 -4.11
CA LEU A 26 6.35 6.27 -4.76
C LEU A 26 5.88 7.62 -4.19
N ARG A 27 6.82 8.49 -3.85
CA ARG A 27 6.54 9.79 -3.24
C ARG A 27 7.36 10.86 -3.95
N LEU A 28 6.67 11.86 -4.49
CA LEU A 28 7.25 13.05 -5.10
C LEU A 28 6.99 14.25 -4.19
N ARG A 29 8.06 14.89 -3.73
CA ARG A 29 8.01 16.20 -3.10
C ARG A 29 8.64 17.19 -4.04
N TYR A 30 7.89 18.20 -4.46
CA TYR A 30 8.42 19.25 -5.31
C TYR A 30 8.46 20.56 -4.52
N GLU A 31 9.61 21.21 -4.48
CA GLU A 31 9.78 22.52 -3.86
C GLU A 31 9.85 23.55 -4.98
N LEU A 32 8.70 24.13 -5.35
CA LEU A 32 8.70 25.18 -6.39
C LEU A 32 9.37 26.45 -5.87
N HIS A 33 9.07 26.77 -4.61
CA HIS A 33 9.58 27.95 -3.92
C HIS A 33 9.62 27.58 -2.43
N ARG A 34 10.47 28.26 -1.64
CA ARG A 34 10.49 28.09 -0.18
C ARG A 34 9.08 28.15 0.44
N LYS A 35 8.17 28.97 -0.11
CA LYS A 35 6.79 29.09 0.40
C LYS A 35 5.79 28.05 -0.10
N PHE A 36 6.13 27.20 -1.08
CA PHE A 36 5.21 26.23 -1.69
C PHE A 36 5.92 24.92 -2.01
N ALA A 37 5.60 23.90 -1.22
CA ALA A 37 6.12 22.54 -1.38
C ALA A 37 4.96 21.55 -1.55
N PRO A 38 4.42 21.38 -2.78
CA PRO A 38 3.49 20.30 -3.08
C PRO A 38 4.13 18.92 -2.88
N TYR A 39 3.33 18.02 -2.34
CA TYR A 39 3.69 16.65 -2.04
C TYR A 39 2.63 15.70 -2.60
N LEU A 40 3.08 14.74 -3.38
CA LEU A 40 2.25 13.74 -4.05
C LEU A 40 2.82 12.36 -3.72
N GLY A 41 1.98 11.44 -3.30
CA GLY A 41 2.33 10.06 -2.99
C GLY A 41 1.36 9.11 -3.70
N ILE A 42 1.87 8.00 -4.20
CA ILE A 42 1.10 6.89 -4.73
C ILE A 42 1.61 5.62 -4.06
N ASN A 43 0.73 4.88 -3.42
CA ASN A 43 1.02 3.58 -2.85
C ASN A 43 0.14 2.55 -3.54
N TRP A 44 0.75 1.45 -3.94
CA TRP A 44 0.09 0.31 -4.54
C TRP A 44 0.37 -0.92 -3.70
N GLU A 45 -0.69 -1.64 -3.34
CA GLU A 45 -0.64 -2.85 -2.55
C GLU A 45 -1.35 -3.96 -3.31
N ARG A 46 -0.80 -5.18 -3.24
CA ARG A 46 -1.43 -6.36 -3.82
C ARG A 46 -1.25 -7.57 -2.92
N LYS A 47 -2.39 -8.15 -2.52
CA LYS A 47 -2.48 -9.46 -1.85
C LYS A 47 -2.10 -10.57 -2.85
N LEU A 48 -1.30 -11.53 -2.40
CA LEU A 48 -0.79 -12.68 -3.15
C LEU A 48 -1.05 -14.00 -2.40
N GLY A 49 -0.84 -15.11 -3.11
CA GLY A 49 -0.97 -16.46 -2.54
C GLY A 49 -2.33 -16.73 -1.91
N GLU A 50 -2.30 -17.45 -0.78
CA GLU A 50 -3.50 -17.81 -0.02
C GLU A 50 -4.24 -16.58 0.52
N THR A 51 -3.53 -15.49 0.84
CA THR A 51 -4.12 -14.20 1.25
C THR A 51 -5.00 -13.59 0.15
N ALA A 52 -4.60 -13.71 -1.12
CA ALA A 52 -5.41 -13.26 -2.25
C ALA A 52 -6.68 -14.10 -2.44
N ASP A 53 -6.61 -15.39 -2.15
CA ASP A 53 -7.74 -16.31 -2.26
C ASP A 53 -8.74 -16.08 -1.14
N LEU A 54 -8.27 -15.84 0.09
CA LEU A 54 -9.09 -15.41 1.21
C LEU A 54 -9.81 -14.09 0.92
N ALA A 55 -9.10 -13.08 0.38
CA ALA A 55 -9.70 -11.81 -0.02
C ALA A 55 -10.80 -12.00 -1.09
N THR A 56 -10.60 -12.89 -2.07
CA THR A 56 -11.62 -13.19 -3.08
C THR A 56 -12.87 -13.81 -2.46
N LYS A 57 -12.69 -14.76 -1.54
CA LYS A 57 -13.79 -15.43 -0.84
C LYS A 57 -14.57 -14.45 0.03
N ALA A 58 -13.89 -13.45 0.60
CA ALA A 58 -14.51 -12.35 1.34
C ALA A 58 -15.08 -11.24 0.43
N SER A 59 -15.04 -11.42 -0.90
CA SER A 59 -15.45 -10.43 -1.90
C SER A 59 -14.68 -9.09 -1.79
N GLU A 60 -13.47 -9.13 -1.23
CA GLU A 60 -12.53 -8.03 -1.13
C GLU A 60 -11.67 -7.90 -2.39
N LYS A 61 -11.13 -6.70 -2.61
CA LYS A 61 -10.20 -6.45 -3.71
C LYS A 61 -8.82 -7.02 -3.37
N LYS A 62 -8.23 -7.73 -4.34
CA LYS A 62 -6.84 -8.25 -4.24
C LYS A 62 -5.78 -7.16 -4.32
N ALA A 63 -6.12 -5.98 -4.84
CA ALA A 63 -5.20 -4.87 -5.01
C ALA A 63 -5.84 -3.57 -4.54
N HIS A 64 -5.03 -2.73 -3.90
CA HIS A 64 -5.41 -1.44 -3.40
C HIS A 64 -4.46 -0.37 -3.96
N LEU A 65 -5.01 0.77 -4.38
CA LEU A 65 -4.23 1.92 -4.83
C LEU A 65 -4.62 3.11 -3.97
N SER A 66 -3.66 3.66 -3.25
CA SER A 66 -3.84 4.85 -2.42
C SER A 66 -3.09 6.02 -3.05
N LEU A 67 -3.79 7.13 -3.26
CA LEU A 67 -3.21 8.40 -3.69
C LEU A 67 -3.23 9.35 -2.50
N LEU A 68 -2.09 9.97 -2.23
CA LEU A 68 -1.93 10.98 -1.18
C LEU A 68 -1.46 12.27 -1.82
N GLY A 69 -2.17 13.37 -1.56
CA GLY A 69 -1.80 14.70 -2.04
C GLY A 69 -1.84 15.68 -0.89
N GLY A 70 -0.82 16.52 -0.80
CA GLY A 70 -0.73 17.58 0.20
C GLY A 70 0.02 18.78 -0.35
N ILE A 71 -0.26 19.95 0.21
CA ILE A 71 0.43 21.20 -0.12
C ILE A 71 0.92 21.81 1.19
N ASN A 72 2.23 21.99 1.31
CA ASN A 72 2.81 22.72 2.43
C ASN A 72 3.04 24.17 2.02
N PHE A 73 2.53 25.10 2.83
CA PHE A 73 2.82 26.53 2.70
C PHE A 73 3.36 27.07 4.02
N TRP A 74 4.31 28.00 3.94
CA TRP A 74 4.71 28.83 5.06
C TRP A 74 4.70 30.30 4.63
N PHE A 75 4.35 31.22 5.55
CA PHE A 75 4.27 32.65 5.27
C PHE A 75 5.58 33.37 5.59
#